data_AF-A0AAV3UD58-F1
#
_entry.id   AF-A0AAV3UD58-F1
#
_cell.length_a   1.000
_cell.length_b   1.000
_cell.length_c   1.000
_cell.angle_alpha   90.00
_cell.angle_beta   90.00
_cell.angle_gamma   90.00
#
_symmetry.space_group_name_H-M   'P 1'
#
loop_
_entity.id
_entity.type
_entity.pdbx_description
1 polymer ?
#
loop_
_entity_poly.entity_id
_entity_poly.type
_entity_poly.pdbx_seq_one_letter_code
_entity_poly.pdbx_strand_id
1 'polypeptide(L)'
;MSEQANKENDEFDDVLSRLETAVEESQTGESTERDETNQASKTNDDAEGTPSNGELDVRGARDVGRTVAGELTDSPLDGVVEVEHLDEEGWRVVAEVVERSSIPDTQDILGRYVISLDATGNVEGYGRAGRYRRGRFDHQRDVIVADEG
;
A
#
# COMPACT_ATOMS: atom_id res chain seq x y z
N MET A 1 -14.37 6.26 23.47
CA MET A 1 -13.17 6.32 22.63
C MET A 1 -12.93 5.00 21.89
N SER A 2 -13.45 3.86 22.38
CA SER A 2 -13.23 2.53 21.77
C SER A 2 -14.04 2.24 20.49
N GLU A 3 -15.22 2.83 20.30
CA GLU A 3 -16.09 2.51 19.14
C GLU A 3 -15.54 3.01 17.80
N GLN A 4 -14.69 4.06 17.81
CA GLN A 4 -14.18 4.64 16.58
C GLN A 4 -12.97 3.87 16.04
N ALA A 5 -12.06 3.46 16.92
CA ALA A 5 -10.97 2.55 16.58
C ALA A 5 -11.49 1.18 16.08
N ASN A 6 -12.57 0.66 16.67
CA ASN A 6 -13.17 -0.59 16.21
C ASN A 6 -13.67 -0.48 14.76
N LYS A 7 -14.28 0.66 14.40
CA LYS A 7 -14.79 0.89 13.04
C LYS A 7 -13.68 1.11 12.00
N GLU A 8 -12.58 1.74 12.40
CA GLU A 8 -11.41 1.92 11.53
C GLU A 8 -10.74 0.57 11.22
N ASN A 9 -10.68 -0.33 12.20
CA ASN A 9 -10.19 -1.70 12.00
C ASN A 9 -11.12 -2.51 11.09
N ASP A 10 -12.44 -2.40 11.27
CA ASP A 10 -13.42 -3.10 10.44
C ASP A 10 -13.32 -2.70 8.93
N GLU A 11 -13.05 -1.42 8.63
CA GLU A 11 -12.87 -0.96 7.23
C GLU A 11 -11.53 -1.43 6.64
N PHE A 12 -10.50 -1.54 7.48
CA PHE A 12 -9.20 -2.10 7.09
C PHE A 12 -9.30 -3.57 6.69
N ASP A 13 -9.89 -4.38 7.56
CA ASP A 13 -10.00 -5.82 7.37
C ASP A 13 -10.91 -6.18 6.16
N ASP A 14 -11.96 -5.38 5.91
CA ASP A 14 -12.83 -5.55 4.74
C ASP A 14 -12.07 -5.31 3.43
N VAL A 15 -11.24 -4.25 3.38
CA VAL A 15 -10.43 -3.95 2.19
C VAL A 15 -9.38 -5.03 1.97
N LEU A 16 -8.71 -5.49 3.03
CA LEU A 16 -7.73 -6.57 2.94
C LEU A 16 -8.36 -7.85 2.37
N SER A 17 -9.48 -8.27 2.97
CA SER A 17 -10.22 -9.46 2.54
C SER A 17 -10.63 -9.39 1.06
N ARG A 18 -11.06 -8.20 0.61
CA ARG A 18 -11.44 -7.98 -0.80
C ARG A 18 -10.25 -8.02 -1.75
N LEU A 19 -9.10 -7.48 -1.34
CA LEU A 19 -7.90 -7.50 -2.18
C LEU A 19 -7.36 -8.92 -2.33
N GLU A 20 -7.30 -9.68 -1.24
CA GLU A 20 -6.89 -11.09 -1.25
C GLU A 20 -7.77 -11.93 -2.19
N THR A 21 -9.11 -11.82 -2.04
CA THR A 21 -10.06 -12.51 -2.93
C THR A 21 -9.84 -12.15 -4.41
N ALA A 22 -9.55 -10.88 -4.71
CA ALA A 22 -9.36 -10.42 -6.09
C ALA A 22 -8.07 -10.97 -6.73
N VAL A 23 -7.02 -11.19 -5.93
CA VAL A 23 -5.76 -11.81 -6.38
C VAL A 23 -5.99 -13.28 -6.71
N GLU A 24 -6.68 -14.04 -5.84
CA GLU A 24 -7.01 -15.46 -6.05
C GLU A 24 -7.87 -15.69 -7.32
N GLU A 25 -8.85 -14.81 -7.58
CA GLU A 25 -9.68 -14.87 -8.78
C GLU A 25 -8.89 -14.59 -10.07
N SER A 26 -7.87 -13.73 -9.99
CA SER A 26 -7.03 -13.37 -11.14
C SER A 26 -6.10 -14.50 -11.57
N GLN A 27 -5.69 -15.38 -10.65
CA GLN A 27 -4.84 -16.53 -10.94
C GLN A 27 -5.58 -17.73 -11.55
N THR A 28 -6.91 -17.77 -11.44
CA THR A 28 -7.76 -18.87 -11.94
C THR A 28 -8.46 -18.56 -13.27
N GLY A 29 -8.34 -17.33 -13.79
CA GLY A 29 -9.03 -16.84 -14.99
C GLY A 29 -8.11 -16.35 -16.11
N GLU A 30 -8.01 -17.17 -17.17
CA GLU A 30 -7.80 -16.84 -18.59
C GLU A 30 -6.92 -15.62 -18.98
N SER A 31 -5.79 -15.94 -19.62
CA SER A 31 -4.93 -15.03 -20.39
C SER A 31 -5.72 -14.00 -21.21
N THR A 32 -5.49 -12.72 -20.95
CA THR A 32 -5.74 -11.65 -21.93
C THR A 32 -4.50 -10.79 -22.06
N GLU A 33 -3.81 -10.98 -23.19
CA GLU A 33 -2.69 -10.16 -23.65
C GLU A 33 -3.06 -8.67 -23.64
N ARG A 34 -2.21 -7.83 -23.04
CA ARG A 34 -2.19 -6.38 -23.31
C ARG A 34 -0.83 -5.73 -23.01
N ASP A 35 -0.15 -5.45 -24.13
CA ASP A 35 0.79 -4.37 -24.46
C ASP A 35 1.77 -3.84 -23.39
N GLU A 36 3.03 -4.22 -23.57
CA GLU A 36 4.21 -3.61 -22.96
C GLU A 36 4.38 -2.15 -23.45
N THR A 37 4.24 -1.17 -22.55
CA THR A 37 4.83 0.16 -22.79
C THR A 37 5.92 0.45 -21.77
N ASN A 38 7.13 0.18 -22.23
CA ASN A 38 8.39 0.41 -21.58
C ASN A 38 8.69 1.93 -21.50
N GLN A 39 8.72 2.51 -20.30
CA GLN A 39 9.32 3.83 -20.08
C GLN A 39 10.25 3.80 -18.87
N ALA A 40 11.53 3.64 -19.17
CA ALA A 40 12.64 3.80 -18.25
C ALA A 40 12.68 5.22 -17.67
N SER A 41 12.64 5.33 -16.34
CA SER A 41 13.11 6.50 -15.62
C SER A 41 14.19 6.07 -14.64
N LYS A 42 15.44 6.42 -14.98
CA LYS A 42 16.60 6.30 -14.10
C LYS A 42 16.65 7.52 -13.18
N THR A 43 16.77 7.30 -11.87
CA THR A 43 17.51 8.19 -10.96
C THR A 43 18.22 7.38 -9.88
N ASN A 44 19.41 7.84 -9.51
CA ASN A 44 20.54 7.07 -8.99
C ASN A 44 20.52 6.78 -7.48
N ASP A 45 21.18 5.66 -7.14
CA ASP A 45 22.02 5.32 -5.98
C ASP A 45 21.81 5.99 -4.61
N ASP A 46 21.44 5.15 -3.63
CA ASP A 46 22.22 4.98 -2.39
C ASP A 46 22.16 3.50 -1.96
N ALA A 47 23.34 2.88 -1.86
CA ALA A 47 23.54 1.45 -1.70
C ALA A 47 23.27 0.93 -0.26
N GLU A 48 22.62 -0.24 -0.17
CA GLU A 48 23.10 -1.46 0.53
C GLU A 48 21.90 -2.35 0.86
N GLY A 49 21.80 -3.46 0.13
CA GLY A 49 20.70 -4.42 0.09
C GLY A 49 20.59 -4.91 -1.35
N THR A 50 21.39 -5.91 -1.73
CA THR A 50 21.35 -6.46 -3.09
C THR A 50 20.16 -7.39 -3.21
N PRO A 51 19.07 -7.07 -3.95
CA PRO A 51 18.14 -8.09 -4.39
C PRO A 51 18.85 -8.93 -5.45
N SER A 52 19.24 -10.13 -5.07
CA SER A 52 19.61 -11.14 -6.04
C SER A 52 18.35 -11.59 -6.76
N ASN A 53 18.28 -11.28 -8.06
CA ASN A 53 17.38 -11.92 -9.04
C ASN A 53 15.95 -11.36 -9.17
N GLY A 54 15.79 -10.10 -9.59
CA GLY A 54 14.52 -9.59 -10.17
C GLY A 54 13.33 -9.43 -9.20
N GLU A 55 13.49 -9.85 -7.96
CA GLU A 55 12.52 -9.72 -6.88
C GLU A 55 12.71 -8.37 -6.16
N LEU A 56 11.62 -7.67 -5.89
CA LEU A 56 11.65 -6.42 -5.12
C LEU A 56 12.12 -6.69 -3.70
N ASP A 57 12.90 -5.75 -3.15
CA ASP A 57 13.13 -5.67 -1.71
C ASP A 57 12.13 -4.69 -1.05
N VAL A 58 12.15 -4.63 0.28
CA VAL A 58 11.24 -3.75 1.06
C VAL A 58 11.34 -2.27 0.66
N ARG A 59 12.51 -1.82 0.20
CA ARG A 59 12.70 -0.43 -0.26
C ARG A 59 12.09 -0.22 -1.64
N GLY A 60 12.31 -1.17 -2.55
CA GLY A 60 11.68 -1.18 -3.87
C GLY A 60 10.16 -1.19 -3.76
N ALA A 61 9.59 -2.09 -2.96
CA ALA A 61 8.14 -2.15 -2.71
C ALA A 61 7.60 -0.83 -2.14
N ARG A 62 8.30 -0.23 -1.18
CA ARG A 62 7.96 1.10 -0.64
C ARG A 62 7.90 2.17 -1.72
N ASP A 63 8.91 2.23 -2.59
CA ASP A 63 9.05 3.29 -3.59
C ASP A 63 8.03 3.13 -4.73
N VAL A 64 7.72 1.89 -5.11
CA VAL A 64 6.60 1.57 -6.02
C VAL A 64 5.28 2.03 -5.40
N GLY A 65 4.96 1.59 -4.17
CA GLY A 65 3.72 1.96 -3.50
C GLY A 65 3.58 3.47 -3.29
N ARG A 66 4.69 4.18 -3.02
CA ARG A 66 4.74 5.65 -2.95
C ARG A 66 4.25 6.30 -4.25
N THR A 67 4.76 5.80 -5.38
CA THR A 67 4.46 6.33 -6.72
C THR A 67 3.00 6.05 -7.07
N VAL A 68 2.60 4.79 -6.95
CA VAL A 68 1.24 4.31 -7.25
C VAL A 68 0.18 5.03 -6.42
N ALA A 69 0.40 5.22 -5.11
CA ALA A 69 -0.57 5.88 -4.24
C ALA A 69 -0.87 7.33 -4.66
N GLY A 70 0.15 8.09 -5.04
CA GLY A 70 -0.02 9.47 -5.52
C GLY A 70 -0.75 9.53 -6.86
N GLU A 71 -0.37 8.65 -7.79
CA GLU A 71 -0.94 8.62 -9.14
C GLU A 71 -2.41 8.16 -9.17
N LEU A 72 -2.75 7.11 -8.41
CA LEU A 72 -4.12 6.57 -8.38
C LEU A 72 -5.14 7.52 -7.76
N THR A 73 -4.68 8.39 -6.85
CA THR A 73 -5.56 9.27 -6.09
C THR A 73 -5.58 10.70 -6.61
N ASP A 74 -4.71 11.03 -7.58
CA ASP A 74 -4.46 12.40 -8.06
C ASP A 74 -4.29 13.40 -6.90
N SER A 75 -3.73 12.92 -5.78
CA SER A 75 -3.68 13.63 -4.51
C SER A 75 -2.26 13.58 -3.94
N PRO A 76 -1.84 14.60 -3.17
CA PRO A 76 -0.51 14.60 -2.56
C PRO A 76 -0.35 13.43 -1.59
N LEU A 77 0.70 12.64 -1.77
CA LEU A 77 1.11 11.65 -0.79
C LEU A 77 1.61 12.35 0.49
N ASP A 78 1.12 11.90 1.64
CA ASP A 78 1.68 12.26 2.94
C ASP A 78 2.87 11.36 3.30
N GLY A 79 2.69 10.04 3.19
CA GLY A 79 3.75 9.07 3.45
C GLY A 79 3.35 7.62 3.22
N VAL A 80 4.34 6.73 3.33
CA VAL A 80 4.13 5.28 3.45
C VAL A 80 4.27 4.92 4.93
N VAL A 81 3.24 4.29 5.50
CA VAL A 81 3.19 3.96 6.92
C VAL A 81 3.51 2.50 7.20
N GLU A 82 3.36 1.63 6.21
CA GLU A 82 3.61 0.20 6.34
C GLU A 82 4.04 -0.43 5.01
N VAL A 83 4.96 -1.39 5.09
CA VAL A 83 5.38 -2.24 3.98
C VAL A 83 5.57 -3.64 4.55
N GLU A 84 4.85 -4.60 4.00
CA GLU A 84 4.83 -5.99 4.44
C GLU A 84 5.13 -6.90 3.24
N HIS A 85 6.00 -7.89 3.45
CA HIS A 85 6.21 -8.96 2.48
C HIS A 85 5.18 -10.05 2.75
N LEU A 86 4.41 -10.39 1.72
CA LEU A 86 3.41 -11.46 1.75
C LEU A 86 3.99 -12.65 0.99
N ASP A 87 4.94 -13.38 1.59
CA ASP A 87 5.61 -14.58 1.05
C ASP A 87 5.51 -14.82 -0.48
N GLU A 88 4.60 -15.68 -0.94
CA GLU A 88 4.40 -16.00 -2.37
C GLU A 88 3.45 -15.03 -3.12
N GLU A 89 2.79 -14.15 -2.39
CA GLU A 89 1.79 -13.17 -2.86
C GLU A 89 2.39 -11.78 -3.13
N GLY A 90 3.68 -11.58 -2.83
CA GLY A 90 4.41 -10.34 -3.14
C GLY A 90 4.47 -9.35 -1.97
N TRP A 91 3.97 -8.14 -2.17
CA TRP A 91 4.12 -7.04 -1.22
C TRP A 91 2.82 -6.30 -0.96
N ARG A 92 2.60 -5.93 0.30
CA ARG A 92 1.55 -5.00 0.70
C ARG A 92 2.16 -3.67 1.13
N VAL A 93 1.62 -2.58 0.61
CA VAL A 93 2.02 -1.22 0.97
C VAL A 93 0.83 -0.45 1.49
N VAL A 94 0.97 0.17 2.65
CA VAL A 94 -0.04 1.08 3.21
C VAL A 94 0.47 2.51 3.12
N ALA A 95 -0.25 3.33 2.37
CA ALA A 95 0.10 4.72 2.09
C ALA A 95 -0.99 5.68 2.57
N GLU A 96 -0.58 6.88 2.97
CA GLU A 96 -1.47 7.95 3.40
C GLU A 96 -1.40 9.11 2.42
N VAL A 97 -2.56 9.57 1.95
CA VAL A 97 -2.69 10.65 0.98
C VAL A 97 -3.56 11.76 1.53
N VAL A 98 -3.27 13.00 1.15
CA VAL A 98 -4.05 14.18 1.52
C VAL A 98 -5.23 14.33 0.57
N GLU A 99 -6.37 13.73 0.91
CA GLU A 99 -7.60 13.88 0.11
C GLU A 99 -8.20 15.29 0.20
N ARG A 100 -7.99 15.98 1.33
CA ARG A 100 -8.48 17.36 1.50
C ARG A 100 -7.61 18.17 2.44
N SER A 101 -7.02 19.25 1.91
CA SER A 101 -6.25 20.21 2.70
C SER A 101 -7.15 21.11 3.57
N SER A 102 -6.68 21.47 4.75
CA SER A 102 -7.28 22.45 5.67
C SER A 102 -6.27 23.50 6.13
N ILE A 103 -6.75 24.59 6.75
CA ILE A 103 -5.89 25.57 7.44
C ILE A 103 -6.33 25.63 8.90
N PRO A 104 -5.47 25.25 9.87
CA PRO A 104 -4.10 24.78 9.69
C PRO A 104 -4.02 23.38 9.03
N ASP A 105 -2.87 23.07 8.42
CA ASP A 105 -2.54 21.77 7.79
C ASP A 105 -2.69 20.58 8.75
N THR A 106 -2.50 20.80 10.04
CA THR A 106 -2.84 19.87 11.13
C THR A 106 -4.32 19.47 11.19
N GLN A 107 -5.18 19.97 10.30
CA GLN A 107 -6.59 19.60 10.15
C GLN A 107 -6.91 18.99 8.78
N ASP A 108 -5.91 18.61 8.00
CA ASP A 108 -6.09 17.88 6.74
C ASP A 108 -6.90 16.60 6.95
N ILE A 109 -7.62 16.18 5.92
CA ILE A 109 -8.20 14.84 5.84
C ILE A 109 -7.22 13.95 5.09
N LEU A 110 -6.76 12.90 5.77
CA LEU A 110 -5.95 11.84 5.19
C LEU A 110 -6.85 10.67 4.81
N GLY A 111 -6.55 10.07 3.65
CA GLY A 111 -7.03 8.75 3.27
C GLY A 111 -5.92 7.73 3.42
N ARG A 112 -6.23 6.56 3.95
CA ARG A 112 -5.29 5.44 4.05
C ARG A 112 -5.61 4.41 2.96
N TYR A 113 -4.62 4.08 2.17
CA TYR A 113 -4.72 3.22 0.99
C TYR A 113 -3.87 1.99 1.19
N VAL A 114 -4.43 0.82 0.89
CA VAL A 114 -3.72 -0.44 0.81
C VAL A 114 -3.49 -0.75 -0.66
N ILE A 115 -2.26 -1.12 -1.01
CA ILE A 115 -1.85 -1.47 -2.36
C ILE A 115 -1.19 -2.85 -2.29
N SER A 116 -1.67 -3.78 -3.11
CA SER A 116 -1.07 -5.10 -3.31
C SER A 116 -0.20 -5.07 -4.56
N LEU A 117 1.03 -5.53 -4.43
CA LEU A 117 2.02 -5.63 -5.49
C LEU A 117 2.47 -7.08 -5.61
N ASP A 118 2.74 -7.54 -6.82
CA ASP A 118 3.43 -8.81 -7.01
C ASP A 118 4.92 -8.71 -6.59
N ALA A 119 5.63 -9.85 -6.62
CA ALA A 119 7.05 -9.94 -6.27
C ALA A 119 7.98 -9.03 -7.11
N THR A 120 7.51 -8.54 -8.26
CA THR A 120 8.26 -7.66 -9.18
C THR A 120 7.82 -6.20 -9.12
N GLY A 121 6.73 -5.89 -8.44
CA GLY A 121 6.20 -4.53 -8.25
C GLY A 121 5.02 -4.16 -9.13
N ASN A 122 4.41 -5.10 -9.83
CA ASN A 122 3.19 -4.81 -10.57
C ASN A 122 2.01 -4.70 -9.60
N VAL A 123 1.14 -3.72 -9.81
CA VAL A 123 -0.04 -3.52 -8.96
C VAL A 123 -1.09 -4.56 -9.29
N GLU A 124 -1.42 -5.40 -8.33
CA GLU A 124 -2.49 -6.40 -8.44
C GLU A 124 -3.82 -5.85 -7.92
N GLY A 125 -3.78 -4.92 -6.97
CA GLY A 125 -4.97 -4.30 -6.43
C GLY A 125 -4.69 -3.10 -5.52
N TYR A 126 -5.71 -2.29 -5.29
CA TYR A 126 -5.65 -1.25 -4.28
C TYR A 126 -7.04 -0.90 -3.75
N GLY A 127 -7.10 -0.34 -2.55
CA GLY A 127 -8.33 0.13 -1.94
C GLY A 127 -8.07 1.21 -0.88
N ARG A 128 -9.08 2.06 -0.65
CA ARG A 128 -9.05 3.00 0.49
C ARG A 128 -9.68 2.32 1.70
N ALA A 129 -8.88 2.15 2.74
CA ALA A 129 -9.21 1.46 3.96
C ALA A 129 -9.61 2.39 5.11
N GLY A 130 -9.57 3.70 4.89
CA GLY A 130 -9.99 4.66 5.91
C GLY A 130 -9.85 6.11 5.48
N ARG A 131 -10.57 6.99 6.19
CA ARG A 131 -10.25 8.42 6.23
C ARG A 131 -10.33 8.97 7.63
N TYR A 132 -9.34 9.80 7.97
CA TYR A 132 -9.27 10.41 9.28
C TYR A 132 -8.70 11.83 9.18
N ARG A 133 -8.88 12.63 10.25
CA ARG A 133 -8.27 13.96 10.31
C ARG A 133 -6.86 13.87 10.89
N ARG A 134 -5.93 14.57 10.25
CA ARG A 134 -4.57 14.79 10.77
C ARG A 134 -4.67 15.34 12.21
N GLY A 135 -3.80 14.88 13.11
CA GLY A 135 -3.75 15.31 14.50
C GLY A 135 -4.52 14.44 15.52
N ARG A 136 -5.20 13.37 15.09
CA ARG A 136 -5.57 12.27 16.00
C ARG A 136 -4.44 11.24 16.01
N PHE A 137 -3.54 11.37 16.97
CA PHE A 137 -2.65 10.27 17.33
C PHE A 137 -3.51 9.16 17.93
N ASP A 138 -3.94 8.21 17.12
CA ASP A 138 -4.22 6.87 17.64
C ASP A 138 -2.97 6.02 17.47
N HIS A 139 -2.71 5.18 18.47
CA HIS A 139 -1.44 4.49 18.61
C HIS A 139 -1.31 3.44 17.51
N GLN A 140 -0.50 3.73 16.49
CA GLN A 140 -0.02 2.75 15.53
C GLN A 140 0.88 1.75 16.27
N ARG A 141 0.31 0.62 16.70
CA ARG A 141 0.90 -0.74 16.71
C ARG A 141 0.04 -1.71 17.53
N ASP A 142 -0.40 -2.79 16.90
CA ASP A 142 0.15 -4.14 17.09
C ASP A 142 -0.65 -5.09 16.20
N VAL A 143 0.02 -5.71 15.23
CA VAL A 143 -0.10 -7.12 14.81
C VAL A 143 1.00 -7.30 13.74
N ILE A 144 2.23 -7.50 14.21
CA ILE A 144 3.09 -8.45 13.52
C ILE A 144 2.81 -9.76 14.24
N VAL A 145 1.80 -10.50 13.79
CA VAL A 145 1.76 -11.93 14.06
C VAL A 145 2.68 -12.53 13.01
N ALA A 146 3.98 -12.48 13.32
CA ALA A 146 4.88 -13.47 12.75
C ALA A 146 4.41 -14.80 13.34
N ASP A 147 3.78 -15.60 12.51
CA ASP A 147 3.53 -17.01 12.79
C ASP A 147 4.90 -17.68 12.95
N GLU A 148 5.37 -17.82 14.19
CA GLU A 148 6.49 -18.67 14.55
C GLU A 148 5.94 -19.93 15.23
N GLY A 149 5.93 -21.07 14.53
CA GLY A 149 5.82 -22.39 15.18
C GLY A 149 5.27 -23.54 14.35
#